data_AF-A0A534PG12-F1
#
_entry.id   AF-A0A534PG12-F1
#
_cell.length_a   1.000
_cell.length_b   1.000
_cell.length_c   1.000
_cell.angle_alpha   90.00
_cell.angle_beta   90.00
_cell.angle_gamma   90.00
#
_symmetry.space_group_name_H-M   'P 1'
#
loop_
_entity.id
_entity.type
_entity.pdbx_description
1 polymer ?
#
loop_
_entity_poly.entity_id
_entity_poly.type
_entity_poly.pdbx_seq_one_letter_code
_entity_poly.pdbx_strand_id
1 'polypeptide(L)'
;MRNCGLILLLALPRRVPAASAAPGFLRGLLRAMRTVHARRSWLSSVGWSLLSDATDLLMVALCLRAFGIDVPPAAWALVLFSVNLAILLPSTPGQVGVLEAGGVLALTMAGVPPAPALAFALAYHAVHLVPTTALGLAGLCLPWRQS
;
A
#
# COMPACT_ATOMS: atom_id res chain seq x y z
N MET A 1 -29.27 16.16 17.55
CA MET A 1 -29.43 16.20 19.02
C MET A 1 -28.08 16.64 19.61
N ARG A 2 -27.77 17.93 19.62
CA ARG A 2 -28.01 18.92 20.70
C ARG A 2 -27.28 18.58 22.01
N ASN A 3 -26.15 19.27 22.20
CA ASN A 3 -25.60 19.84 23.43
C ASN A 3 -25.70 19.02 24.73
N CYS A 4 -24.59 18.43 25.17
CA CYS A 4 -24.32 18.25 26.59
C CYS A 4 -22.80 18.30 26.88
N GLY A 5 -22.37 19.46 27.39
CA GLY A 5 -21.24 19.61 28.31
C GLY A 5 -19.85 19.47 27.69
N LEU A 6 -19.30 20.46 26.99
CA LEU A 6 -19.07 21.85 27.45
C LEU A 6 -18.48 22.00 28.87
N ILE A 7 -18.53 20.98 29.74
CA ILE A 7 -18.15 21.07 31.16
C ILE A 7 -16.73 20.55 31.40
N LEU A 8 -16.19 19.70 30.51
CA LEU A 8 -14.75 19.36 30.57
C LEU A 8 -13.86 20.34 29.78
N LEU A 9 -14.41 21.48 29.34
CA LEU A 9 -13.64 22.67 28.98
C LEU A 9 -13.18 23.47 30.22
N LEU A 10 -13.59 23.08 31.42
CA LEU A 10 -13.26 23.79 32.66
C LEU A 10 -12.17 23.11 33.52
N ALA A 11 -11.69 21.91 33.15
CA ALA A 11 -10.59 21.23 33.83
C ALA A 11 -9.22 21.48 33.15
N LEU A 12 -9.13 22.56 32.36
CA LEU A 12 -7.89 23.08 31.80
C LEU A 12 -7.06 23.76 32.91
N PRO A 13 -5.80 23.35 33.15
CA PRO A 13 -4.87 24.18 33.91
C PRO A 13 -4.63 25.48 33.13
N ARG A 14 -5.14 26.58 33.70
CA ARG A 14 -5.27 27.93 33.11
C ARG A 14 -3.95 28.68 32.87
N ARG A 15 -2.81 28.02 32.70
CA ARG A 15 -1.53 28.71 32.44
C ARG A 15 -0.67 27.96 31.43
N VAL A 16 -0.86 28.26 30.15
CA VAL A 16 0.20 28.11 29.14
C VAL A 16 0.61 29.53 28.73
N PRO A 17 1.84 29.97 29.04
CA PRO A 17 2.34 31.27 28.60
C PRO A 17 2.46 31.30 27.08
N ALA A 18 2.16 32.48 26.52
CA ALA A 18 2.44 32.94 25.17
C ALA A 18 3.28 32.01 24.26
N ALA A 19 2.61 31.25 23.39
CA ALA A 19 3.19 30.71 22.15
C ALA A 19 2.27 31.05 20.97
N SER A 20 2.12 32.36 20.76
CA SER A 20 1.32 33.04 19.74
C SER A 20 1.97 33.03 18.36
N ALA A 21 2.51 31.90 17.88
CA ALA A 21 3.19 31.85 16.57
C ALA A 21 3.10 30.51 15.83
N ALA A 22 1.99 29.77 15.94
CA ALA A 22 1.75 28.62 15.06
C ALA A 22 0.76 29.02 13.94
N PRO A 23 1.15 28.99 12.65
CA PRO A 23 0.28 29.36 11.54
C PRO A 23 -0.98 28.47 11.49
N GLY A 24 -2.10 28.99 10.98
CA GLY A 24 -3.39 28.28 10.91
C GLY A 24 -3.29 26.89 10.24
N PHE A 25 -2.36 26.76 9.30
CA PHE A 25 -1.96 25.49 8.67
C PHE A 25 -1.46 24.44 9.68
N LEU A 26 -0.61 24.83 10.64
CA LEU A 26 -0.09 23.94 11.68
C LEU A 26 -1.20 23.49 12.64
N ARG A 27 -2.17 24.36 12.94
CA ARG A 27 -3.34 23.99 13.76
C ARG A 27 -4.31 23.06 13.00
N GLY A 28 -4.47 23.27 11.69
CA GLY A 28 -5.21 22.38 10.79
C GLY A 28 -4.55 21.01 10.66
N LEU A 29 -3.22 20.98 10.49
CA LEU A 29 -2.40 19.77 10.47
C LEU A 29 -2.48 19.02 11.81
N LEU A 30 -2.35 19.71 12.94
CA LEU A 30 -2.49 19.11 14.27
C LEU A 30 -3.91 18.60 14.55
N ARG A 31 -4.96 19.26 14.01
CA ARG A 31 -6.35 18.76 14.05
C ARG A 31 -6.53 17.52 13.18
N ALA A 32 -6.03 17.54 11.95
CA ALA A 32 -6.07 16.41 11.03
C ALA A 32 -5.32 15.19 11.60
N MET A 33 -4.14 15.42 12.19
CA MET A 33 -3.41 14.37 12.89
C MET A 33 -4.19 13.83 14.08
N ARG A 34 -4.86 14.69 14.88
CA ARG A 34 -5.70 14.25 16.01
C ARG A 34 -6.98 13.52 15.59
N THR A 35 -7.59 13.87 14.46
CA THR A 35 -8.74 13.13 13.91
C THR A 35 -8.33 11.77 13.33
N VAL A 36 -7.11 11.65 12.81
CA VAL A 36 -6.52 10.38 12.34
C VAL A 36 -5.97 9.54 13.50
N HIS A 37 -5.55 10.15 14.60
CA HIS A 37 -4.97 9.51 15.80
C HIS A 37 -5.96 8.92 16.82
N ALA A 38 -7.20 8.62 16.43
CA ALA A 38 -8.02 7.73 17.24
C ALA A 38 -7.42 6.32 17.13
N ARG A 39 -6.36 6.02 17.89
CA ARG A 39 -5.55 4.78 18.08
C ARG A 39 -6.05 3.47 17.46
N ARG A 40 -7.37 3.26 17.44
CA ARG A 40 -8.08 2.16 16.77
C ARG A 40 -7.98 2.22 15.23
N SER A 41 -8.04 3.40 14.62
CA SER A 41 -7.91 3.60 13.17
C SER A 41 -6.50 3.33 12.67
N TRP A 42 -5.47 3.67 13.44
CA TRP A 42 -4.08 3.41 13.06
C TRP A 42 -3.76 1.91 13.06
N LEU A 43 -4.21 1.17 14.08
CA LEU A 43 -4.11 -0.28 14.12
C LEU A 43 -4.91 -0.95 12.99
N SER A 44 -6.11 -0.43 12.67
CA SER A 44 -6.88 -0.91 11.53
C SER A 44 -6.15 -0.68 10.21
N SER A 45 -5.55 0.50 9.99
CA SER A 45 -4.79 0.80 8.78
C SER A 45 -3.56 -0.10 8.63
N VAL A 46 -2.77 -0.28 9.70
CA VAL A 46 -1.62 -1.20 9.69
C VAL A 46 -2.08 -2.63 9.46
N GLY A 47 -3.19 -3.05 10.07
CA GLY A 47 -3.78 -4.37 9.84
C GLY A 47 -4.19 -4.58 8.38
N TRP A 48 -4.81 -3.58 7.74
CA TRP A 48 -5.15 -3.62 6.32
C TRP A 48 -3.91 -3.65 5.42
N SER A 49 -2.86 -2.87 5.74
CA SER A 49 -1.60 -2.92 5.00
C SER A 49 -0.93 -4.29 5.10
N LEU A 50 -0.80 -4.84 6.30
CA LEU A 50 -0.22 -6.17 6.50
C LEU A 50 -1.03 -7.27 5.81
N LEU A 51 -2.36 -7.13 5.76
CA LEU A 51 -3.22 -8.06 5.04
C LEU A 51 -3.01 -7.97 3.53
N SER A 52 -2.83 -6.76 3.00
CA SER A 52 -2.46 -6.53 1.60
C SER A 52 -1.12 -7.19 1.28
N ASP A 53 -0.08 -6.91 2.07
CA ASP A 53 1.26 -7.46 1.89
C ASP A 53 1.24 -8.99 1.98
N ALA A 54 0.49 -9.56 2.92
CA ALA A 54 0.33 -11.01 3.05
C ALA A 54 -0.36 -11.62 1.82
N THR A 55 -1.33 -10.91 1.24
CA THR A 55 -2.01 -11.34 0.02
C THR A 55 -1.05 -11.31 -1.18
N ASP A 56 -0.20 -10.28 -1.29
CA ASP A 56 0.82 -10.22 -2.34
C ASP A 56 1.86 -11.34 -2.18
N LEU A 57 2.33 -11.63 -0.95
CA LEU A 57 3.19 -12.78 -0.69
C LEU A 57 2.55 -14.09 -1.13
N LEU A 58 1.26 -14.28 -0.82
CA LEU A 58 0.53 -15.47 -1.24
C LEU A 58 0.43 -15.54 -2.77
N MET A 59 0.22 -14.41 -3.43
CA MET A 59 0.18 -14.34 -4.89
C MET A 59 1.52 -14.74 -5.50
N VAL A 60 2.63 -14.21 -4.98
CA VAL A 60 4.00 -14.60 -5.39
C VAL A 60 4.19 -16.10 -5.21
N ALA A 61 3.84 -16.66 -4.05
CA ALA A 61 3.97 -18.08 -3.77
C ALA A 61 3.16 -18.95 -4.74
N LEU A 62 1.90 -18.57 -5.03
CA LEU A 62 1.03 -19.29 -5.96
C LEU A 62 1.56 -19.21 -7.39
N CYS A 63 2.03 -18.04 -7.83
CA CYS A 63 2.64 -17.87 -9.14
C CYS A 63 3.92 -18.70 -9.27
N LEU A 64 4.82 -18.69 -8.28
CA LEU A 64 6.03 -19.52 -8.29
C LEU A 64 5.71 -21.01 -8.38
N ARG A 65 4.72 -21.48 -7.60
CA ARG A 65 4.23 -22.86 -7.67
C ARG A 65 3.62 -23.20 -9.04
N ALA A 66 2.89 -22.29 -9.66
CA ALA A 66 2.31 -22.48 -10.99
C ALA A 66 3.39 -22.66 -12.08
N PHE A 67 4.54 -22.01 -11.92
CA PHE A 67 5.71 -22.17 -12.80
C PHE A 67 6.69 -23.27 -12.36
N GLY A 68 6.38 -24.03 -11.30
CA GLY A 68 7.25 -25.09 -10.80
C GLY A 68 8.58 -24.61 -10.21
N ILE A 69 8.61 -23.37 -9.71
CA ILE A 69 9.81 -22.75 -9.14
C ILE A 69 9.80 -22.97 -7.63
N ASP A 70 10.62 -23.92 -7.16
CA ASP A 70 10.82 -24.18 -5.74
C ASP A 70 11.92 -23.27 -5.17
N VAL A 71 11.52 -22.27 -4.40
CA VAL A 71 12.43 -21.33 -3.72
C VAL A 71 12.03 -21.17 -2.25
N PRO A 72 13.00 -20.89 -1.34
CA PRO A 72 12.69 -20.69 0.07
C PRO A 72 11.80 -19.45 0.26
N PRO A 73 11.00 -19.37 1.34
CA PRO A 73 10.13 -18.22 1.62
C PRO A 73 10.86 -16.87 1.66
N ALA A 74 12.17 -16.87 1.98
CA ALA A 74 13.02 -15.69 1.91
C ALA A 74 13.08 -15.07 0.50
N ALA A 75 13.01 -15.89 -0.55
CA ALA A 75 12.97 -15.42 -1.93
C ALA A 75 11.65 -14.70 -2.25
N TRP A 76 10.53 -15.10 -1.65
CA TRP A 76 9.25 -14.42 -1.84
C TRP A 76 9.30 -13.00 -1.29
N ALA A 77 9.87 -12.83 -0.09
CA ALA A 77 10.10 -11.53 0.52
C ALA A 77 11.08 -10.68 -0.30
N LEU A 78 12.12 -11.28 -0.89
CA LEU A 78 13.05 -10.59 -1.78
C LEU A 78 12.36 -10.08 -3.05
N VAL A 79 11.49 -10.90 -3.66
CA VAL A 79 10.66 -10.49 -4.81
C VAL A 79 9.78 -9.32 -4.44
N LEU A 80 9.05 -9.40 -3.33
CA LEU A 80 8.18 -8.31 -2.89
C LEU A 80 8.96 -7.02 -2.62
N PHE A 81 10.09 -7.12 -1.93
CA PHE A 81 10.96 -5.98 -1.66
C PHE A 81 11.49 -5.34 -2.96
N SER A 82 11.94 -6.16 -3.89
CA SER A 82 12.47 -5.69 -5.18
C SER A 82 11.39 -5.03 -6.04
N VAL A 83 10.20 -5.63 -6.12
CA VAL A 83 9.05 -5.05 -6.83
C VAL A 83 8.61 -3.75 -6.18
N ASN A 84 8.54 -3.68 -4.85
CA ASN A 84 8.22 -2.44 -4.14
C ASN A 84 9.25 -1.34 -4.40
N LEU A 85 10.54 -1.69 -4.48
CA LEU A 85 11.59 -0.75 -4.86
C LEU A 85 11.44 -0.29 -6.32
N ALA A 86 11.08 -1.19 -7.23
CA ALA A 86 10.79 -0.87 -8.62
C ALA A 86 9.60 0.11 -8.72
N ILE A 87 8.59 -0.07 -7.87
CA ILE A 87 7.40 0.78 -7.81
C ILE A 87 7.74 2.21 -7.34
N LEU A 88 8.74 2.37 -6.46
CA LEU A 88 9.22 3.68 -6.01
C LEU A 88 9.80 4.54 -7.13
N LEU A 89 10.20 3.93 -8.25
CA LEU A 89 10.74 4.61 -9.42
C LEU A 89 9.72 4.61 -10.56
N PRO A 90 8.75 5.53 -10.58
CA PRO A 90 7.79 5.66 -11.68
C PRO A 90 8.51 6.16 -12.93
N SER A 91 9.03 5.21 -13.70
CA SER A 91 9.93 5.47 -14.84
C SER A 91 9.28 5.17 -16.19
N THR A 92 8.26 4.29 -16.22
CA THR A 92 7.51 3.94 -17.44
C THR A 92 6.00 3.97 -17.20
N PRO A 93 5.19 4.34 -18.22
CA PRO A 93 3.74 4.25 -18.12
C PRO A 93 3.32 2.80 -17.86
N GLY A 94 2.63 2.56 -16.74
CA GLY A 94 2.22 1.23 -16.31
C GLY A 94 3.36 0.35 -15.76
N GLN A 95 4.54 0.90 -15.47
CA GLN A 95 5.69 0.18 -14.90
C GLN A 95 6.17 -1.03 -15.71
N VAL A 96 5.79 -1.09 -16.99
CA VAL A 96 6.20 -2.14 -17.92
C VAL A 96 7.72 -2.11 -18.08
N GLY A 97 8.34 -3.27 -17.97
CA GLY A 97 9.77 -3.50 -18.01
C GLY A 97 10.46 -3.36 -16.65
N VAL A 98 10.06 -2.38 -15.84
CA VAL A 98 10.73 -2.05 -14.56
C VAL A 98 10.31 -3.02 -13.46
N LEU A 99 9.02 -3.35 -13.40
CA LEU A 99 8.48 -4.36 -12.48
C LEU A 99 9.03 -5.76 -12.82
N GLU A 100 9.08 -6.09 -14.10
CA GLU A 100 9.63 -7.36 -14.59
C GLU A 100 11.12 -7.48 -14.31
N ALA A 101 11.88 -6.40 -14.52
CA ALA A 101 13.29 -6.36 -14.18
C ALA A 101 13.52 -6.57 -12.67
N GLY A 102 12.70 -5.97 -11.80
CA GLY A 102 12.74 -6.21 -10.36
C GLY A 102 12.46 -7.67 -9.98
N GLY A 103 11.38 -8.25 -10.54
CA GLY A 103 11.04 -9.66 -10.32
C GLY A 103 12.13 -10.63 -10.78
N VAL A 104 12.69 -10.40 -11.98
CA VAL A 104 13.80 -11.20 -12.52
C VAL A 104 15.05 -11.05 -11.67
N LEU A 105 15.39 -9.83 -11.24
CA LEU A 105 16.55 -9.59 -10.40
C LEU A 105 16.43 -10.35 -9.07
N ALA A 106 15.29 -10.26 -8.40
CA ALA A 106 15.07 -10.96 -7.13
C ALA A 106 15.16 -12.48 -7.27
N LEU A 107 14.55 -13.06 -8.31
CA LEU A 107 14.57 -14.51 -8.52
C LEU A 107 15.92 -15.03 -8.98
N THR A 108 16.64 -14.28 -9.82
CA THR A 108 18.01 -14.65 -10.21
C THR A 108 18.98 -14.57 -9.03
N MET A 109 18.81 -13.59 -8.12
CA MET A 109 19.52 -13.56 -6.84
C MET A 109 19.19 -14.76 -5.93
N ALA A 110 17.98 -15.32 -6.05
CA ALA A 110 17.58 -16.55 -5.37
C ALA A 110 18.02 -17.84 -6.10
N GLY A 111 18.77 -17.74 -7.20
CA GLY A 111 19.32 -18.88 -7.95
C GLY A 111 18.41 -19.42 -9.06
N VAL A 112 17.30 -18.74 -9.38
CA VAL A 112 16.39 -19.16 -10.45
C VAL A 112 16.92 -18.70 -11.81
N PRO A 113 16.87 -19.53 -12.87
CA PRO A 113 17.29 -19.12 -14.20
C PRO A 113 16.48 -17.93 -14.75
N PRO A 114 17.05 -17.05 -15.60
CA PRO A 114 16.37 -15.83 -16.04
C PRO A 114 15.08 -16.05 -16.83
N ALA A 115 15.02 -17.12 -17.64
CA ALA A 115 13.85 -17.42 -18.47
C ALA A 115 12.57 -17.71 -17.64
N PRO A 116 12.57 -18.66 -16.68
CA PRO A 116 11.42 -18.89 -15.81
C PRO A 116 11.14 -17.70 -14.87
N ALA A 117 12.18 -16.96 -14.45
CA ALA A 117 12.00 -15.74 -13.65
C ALA A 117 11.23 -14.66 -14.43
N LEU A 118 11.53 -14.48 -15.72
CA LEU A 118 10.82 -13.53 -16.59
C LEU A 118 9.38 -13.98 -16.84
N ALA A 119 9.15 -15.27 -17.08
CA ALA A 119 7.81 -15.83 -17.25
C ALA A 119 6.93 -15.59 -16.00
N PHE A 120 7.49 -15.83 -14.82
CA PHE A 120 6.86 -15.48 -13.55
C PHE A 120 6.55 -13.98 -13.47
N ALA A 121 7.52 -13.12 -13.76
CA ALA A 121 7.37 -11.67 -13.57
C ALA A 121 6.32 -11.07 -14.51
N LEU A 122 6.25 -11.55 -15.76
CA LEU A 122 5.21 -11.18 -16.71
C LEU A 122 3.81 -11.63 -16.25
N ALA A 123 3.69 -12.86 -15.77
CA ALA A 123 2.43 -13.37 -15.26
C ALA A 123 1.98 -12.61 -14.00
N TYR A 124 2.91 -12.35 -13.07
CA TYR A 124 2.66 -11.54 -11.88
C TYR A 124 2.15 -10.14 -12.26
N HIS A 125 2.80 -9.47 -13.21
CA HIS A 125 2.38 -8.16 -13.68
C HIS A 125 0.99 -8.20 -14.32
N ALA A 126 0.73 -9.19 -15.19
CA ALA A 126 -0.58 -9.34 -15.83
C ALA A 126 -1.70 -9.59 -14.80
N VAL A 127 -1.45 -10.42 -13.78
CA VAL A 127 -2.41 -10.68 -12.70
C VAL A 127 -2.69 -9.42 -11.89
N HIS A 128 -1.75 -8.48 -11.79
CA HIS A 128 -1.98 -7.21 -11.11
C HIS A 128 -2.71 -6.20 -12.03
N LEU A 129 -2.29 -6.10 -13.28
CA LEU A 129 -2.75 -5.09 -14.24
C LEU A 129 -4.16 -5.40 -14.77
N VAL A 130 -4.45 -6.65 -15.12
CA VAL A 130 -5.72 -7.05 -15.76
C VAL A 130 -6.94 -6.80 -14.86
N PRO A 131 -7.00 -7.32 -13.62
CA PRO A 131 -8.18 -7.13 -12.77
C PRO A 131 -8.34 -5.67 -12.34
N THR A 132 -7.26 -4.96 -12.05
CA THR A 132 -7.33 -3.54 -11.68
C THR A 132 -7.83 -2.69 -12.83
N THR A 133 -7.34 -2.93 -14.05
CA THR A 133 -7.82 -2.25 -15.27
C THR A 133 -9.26 -2.61 -15.58
N ALA A 134 -9.64 -3.89 -15.47
CA ALA A 134 -11.01 -4.34 -15.70
C ALA A 134 -12.01 -3.72 -14.72
N LEU A 135 -11.66 -3.66 -13.42
CA LEU A 135 -12.48 -3.01 -12.40
C LEU A 135 -12.59 -1.50 -12.64
N GLY A 136 -11.50 -0.83 -13.02
CA GLY A 136 -11.51 0.58 -13.37
C GLY A 136 -12.41 0.89 -14.57
N LEU A 137 -12.30 0.08 -15.63
CA LEU A 137 -13.16 0.19 -16.82
C LEU A 137 -14.62 -0.09 -16.48
N ALA A 138 -14.90 -1.13 -15.69
CA ALA A 138 -16.26 -1.42 -15.24
C ALA A 138 -16.85 -0.25 -14.46
N GLY A 139 -16.07 0.39 -13.57
CA GLY A 139 -16.51 1.57 -12.82
C GLY A 139 -16.78 2.81 -13.70
N LEU A 140 -16.08 2.96 -14.83
CA LEU A 140 -16.34 4.03 -15.80
C LEU A 140 -17.57 3.74 -16.66
N CYS A 141 -17.80 2.48 -17.02
CA CYS A 141 -18.95 2.05 -17.82
C CYS A 141 -20.26 2.00 -17.02
N LEU A 142 -20.18 1.88 -15.68
CA LEU A 142 -21.36 1.93 -14.84
C LEU A 142 -21.84 3.39 -14.67
N PRO A 143 -23.11 3.70 -14.98
CA PRO A 143 -23.64 5.03 -14.76
C PRO A 143 -23.59 5.33 -13.26
N TRP A 144 -22.80 6.35 -12.90
CA TRP A 144 -22.69 6.85 -11.54
C TRP A 144 -24.05 7.37 -11.08
N ARG A 145 -24.83 6.51 -10.43
CA ARG A 145 -26.11 6.87 -9.84
C ARG A 145 -25.82 7.62 -8.55
N GLN A 146 -25.67 8.94 -8.65
CA GLN A 146 -25.58 9.86 -7.52
C GLN A 146 -26.83 9.65 -6.65
N SER A 147 -26.64 9.15 -5.42
CA SER A 147 -27.68 8.97 -4.40
C SER A 147 -27.46 9.99 -3.28
#